data_AF-A0A4Y2I070-F1
#
_entry.id   AF-A0A4Y2I070-F1
#
_cell.length_a   1.000
_cell.length_b   1.000
_cell.length_c   1.000
_cell.angle_alpha   90.00
_cell.angle_beta   90.00
_cell.angle_gamma   90.00
#
_symmetry.space_group_name_H-M   'P 1'
#
loop_
_entity.id
_entity.type
_entity.pdbx_description
1 polymer ?
#
loop_
_entity_poly.entity_id
_entity_poly.type
_entity_poly.pdbx_seq_one_letter_code
_entity_poly.pdbx_strand_id
1 'polypeptide(L)'
;MDDGLPPYIFQNSSIDDLEFWKIYFQAAKKLLDFEKKCNAEYLNRYYEIFQIHFNFHFGNRANPRHPDHESETVKLLKDSLYYRIIYVLRNSTILSSAVAFHFQNVLEEDFSYLRKLIQKEKIKICSVGGGAASDVVAVVKILDSIAIKMDKQLDFRITVIDSDANWKNTCFTVLSCLKNFHRTTWKINFVQVDISDKNTYSTEVIKSIKDADIVLMVMLLYDFKNANLDALETVKNVSELMQCGSMFFLLDMELIEYIRSCFGLSGETENFHLVYENLSDFHILDEVTYNLYIWYKKHFTHLTCSDELPVFVRAWIKTSTKEISGTRNELQHRFKKDIERFDPELIFRDHDFFDSGLITRADRKRKVGWSERFINEYLQDKRQKIIYFLYKLAENKKELETARKELVGENVQLEEGEHKRTNKIDEEAWEKYITQKKGYAYVKKCFYENIIFDRKFLIFKNIQ
;
A
#
# COMPACT_ATOMS: atom_id res chain seq x y z
N MET A 1 15.60 33.17 -9.20
CA MET A 1 16.59 32.27 -8.57
C MET A 1 16.19 30.89 -8.98
N ASP A 2 17.07 30.26 -9.75
CA ASP A 2 16.84 28.97 -10.39
C ASP A 2 17.23 27.88 -9.37
N ASP A 3 16.35 27.66 -8.38
CA ASP A 3 16.56 26.71 -7.28
C ASP A 3 16.14 25.31 -7.72
N GLY A 4 16.79 24.82 -8.78
CA GLY A 4 16.69 23.44 -9.20
C GLY A 4 17.26 22.55 -8.10
N LEU A 5 16.40 22.10 -7.17
CA LEU A 5 16.76 21.05 -6.24
C LEU A 5 17.24 19.85 -7.08
N PRO A 6 18.34 19.23 -6.66
CA PRO A 6 18.97 18.25 -7.51
C PRO A 6 18.08 17.01 -7.73
N PRO A 7 18.08 16.45 -8.95
CA PRO A 7 17.29 15.26 -9.30
C PRO A 7 17.63 14.01 -8.47
N TYR A 8 18.71 14.05 -7.69
CA TYR A 8 19.12 12.96 -6.79
C TYR A 8 18.47 12.96 -5.40
N ILE A 9 17.53 13.86 -5.08
CA ILE A 9 16.85 13.86 -3.76
C ILE A 9 16.11 12.54 -3.49
N PHE A 10 15.52 11.94 -4.53
CA PHE A 10 14.83 10.65 -4.43
C PHE A 10 15.76 9.44 -4.65
N GLN A 11 16.97 9.65 -5.17
CA GLN A 11 17.97 8.58 -5.21
C GLN A 11 18.35 8.23 -3.75
N ASN A 12 18.21 6.95 -3.38
CA ASN A 12 18.39 6.42 -2.03
C ASN A 12 17.42 6.97 -0.96
N SER A 13 16.24 7.49 -1.33
CA SER A 13 15.18 7.79 -0.35
C SER A 13 14.26 6.60 -0.07
N SER A 14 14.40 5.48 -0.78
CA SER A 14 13.65 4.25 -0.51
C SER A 14 13.90 3.82 0.93
N ILE A 15 12.87 3.90 1.77
CA ILE A 15 12.96 3.46 3.15
C ILE A 15 13.06 1.95 3.13
N ASP A 16 14.10 1.41 3.76
CA ASP A 16 14.27 -0.02 3.93
C ASP A 16 13.10 -0.59 4.76
N ASP A 17 12.42 -1.62 4.24
CA ASP A 17 11.32 -2.33 4.90
C ASP A 17 11.72 -2.81 6.31
N LEU A 18 13.01 -3.07 6.54
CA LEU A 18 13.54 -3.43 7.85
C LEU A 18 13.31 -2.32 8.90
N GLU A 19 13.34 -1.05 8.48
CA GLU A 19 13.07 0.07 9.38
C GLU A 19 11.62 0.11 9.83
N PHE A 20 10.67 -0.10 8.91
CA PHE A 20 9.25 -0.20 9.25
C PHE A 20 9.01 -1.35 10.23
N TRP A 21 9.58 -2.51 9.96
CA TRP A 21 9.46 -3.63 10.87
C TRP A 21 10.01 -3.33 12.27
N LYS A 22 11.21 -2.74 12.38
CA LYS A 22 11.80 -2.40 13.69
C LYS A 22 10.85 -1.53 14.51
N ILE A 23 10.18 -0.56 13.86
CA ILE A 23 9.18 0.31 14.49
C ILE A 23 8.01 -0.52 15.02
N TYR A 24 7.42 -1.38 14.18
CA TYR A 24 6.25 -2.18 14.55
C TYR A 24 6.54 -3.27 15.58
N PHE A 25 7.71 -3.91 15.48
CA PHE A 25 8.18 -4.86 16.47
C PHE A 25 8.38 -4.19 17.83
N GLN A 26 9.01 -3.01 17.86
CA GLN A 26 9.16 -2.23 19.09
C GLN A 26 7.80 -1.80 19.66
N ALA A 27 6.86 -1.38 18.81
CA ALA A 27 5.52 -1.01 19.23
C ALA A 27 4.76 -2.20 19.84
N ALA A 28 4.79 -3.37 19.19
CA ALA A 28 4.19 -4.59 19.71
C ALA A 28 4.81 -5.01 21.05
N LYS A 29 6.14 -4.91 21.20
CA LYS A 29 6.79 -5.17 22.48
C LYS A 29 6.30 -4.23 23.57
N LYS A 30 6.23 -2.91 23.30
CA LYS A 30 5.69 -1.94 24.25
C LYS A 30 4.24 -2.28 24.64
N LEU A 31 3.40 -2.63 23.67
CA LEU A 31 1.99 -3.02 23.91
C LEU A 31 1.89 -4.27 24.78
N LEU A 32 2.75 -5.27 24.58
CA LEU A 32 2.83 -6.44 25.45
C LEU A 32 3.27 -6.07 26.87
N ASP A 33 4.28 -5.19 26.99
CA ASP A 33 4.82 -4.75 28.28
C ASP A 33 3.81 -3.89 29.08
N PHE A 34 2.84 -3.24 28.42
CA PHE A 34 1.80 -2.41 29.07
C PHE A 34 0.81 -3.22 29.92
N GLU A 35 0.54 -4.49 29.57
CA GLU A 35 -0.35 -5.35 30.34
C GLU A 35 0.44 -6.51 30.97
N LYS A 36 0.61 -6.50 32.29
CA LYS A 36 1.32 -7.57 33.04
C LYS A 36 0.80 -9.00 32.79
N LYS A 37 -0.40 -9.15 32.23
CA LYS A 37 -1.02 -10.43 31.87
C LYS A 37 -0.79 -10.84 30.41
N CYS A 38 -0.35 -9.93 29.54
CA CYS A 38 -0.01 -10.23 28.16
C CYS A 38 1.40 -10.79 28.08
N ASN A 39 1.53 -12.02 27.57
CA ASN A 39 2.81 -12.61 27.23
C ASN A 39 2.76 -13.25 25.83
N ALA A 40 3.93 -13.55 25.28
CA ALA A 40 4.06 -14.09 23.93
C ALA A 40 3.39 -15.47 23.75
N GLU A 41 3.29 -16.27 24.82
CA GLU A 41 2.63 -17.58 24.79
C GLU A 41 1.13 -17.45 24.56
N TYR A 42 0.47 -16.55 25.30
CA TYR A 42 -0.95 -16.25 25.08
C TYR A 42 -1.22 -15.65 23.71
N LEU A 43 -0.33 -14.80 23.20
CA LEU A 43 -0.45 -14.24 21.85
C LEU A 43 -0.41 -15.35 20.78
N ASN A 44 0.42 -16.38 20.94
CA ASN A 44 0.45 -17.52 20.01
C ASN A 44 -0.85 -18.32 20.05
N ARG A 45 -1.36 -18.67 21.24
CA ARG A 45 -2.66 -19.37 21.37
C ARG A 45 -3.80 -18.55 20.78
N TYR A 46 -3.76 -17.25 21.02
CA TYR A 46 -4.73 -16.31 20.49
C TYR A 46 -4.71 -16.28 18.97
N TYR A 47 -3.51 -16.25 18.38
CA TYR A 47 -3.32 -16.26 16.94
C TYR A 47 -3.88 -17.54 16.28
N GLU A 48 -3.72 -18.70 16.91
CA GLU A 48 -4.31 -19.96 16.43
C GLU A 48 -5.84 -19.91 16.40
N ILE A 49 -6.48 -19.44 17.48
CA ILE A 49 -7.93 -19.26 17.55
C ILE A 49 -8.38 -18.22 16.50
N PHE A 50 -7.62 -17.14 16.37
CA PHE A 50 -7.91 -16.06 15.44
C PHE A 50 -7.87 -16.55 13.97
N GLN A 51 -6.92 -17.43 13.61
CA GLN A 51 -6.86 -18.03 12.27
C GLN A 51 -8.11 -18.83 11.88
N ILE A 52 -8.85 -19.36 12.85
CA ILE A 52 -10.07 -20.13 12.61
C ILE A 52 -11.23 -19.20 12.22
N HIS A 53 -11.32 -18.04 12.87
CA HIS A 53 -12.48 -17.15 12.76
C HIS A 53 -12.34 -16.02 11.73
N PHE A 54 -11.13 -15.69 11.30
CA PHE A 54 -10.87 -14.53 10.44
C PHE A 54 -10.19 -14.91 9.13
N ASN A 55 -10.68 -14.35 8.01
CA ASN A 55 -9.97 -14.45 6.75
C ASN A 55 -8.81 -13.45 6.75
N PHE A 56 -7.60 -13.94 6.51
CA PHE A 56 -6.38 -13.29 7.00
C PHE A 56 -5.69 -12.36 5.97
N HIS A 57 -6.42 -11.96 4.93
CA HIS A 57 -5.98 -10.98 3.95
C HIS A 57 -6.73 -9.66 4.17
N PHE A 58 -5.98 -8.68 4.67
CA PHE A 58 -6.33 -7.27 4.88
C PHE A 58 -7.82 -6.97 4.93
N GLY A 59 -8.36 -7.16 6.14
CA GLY A 59 -9.65 -6.66 6.52
C GLY A 59 -10.39 -7.62 7.43
N ASN A 60 -11.31 -7.05 8.19
CA ASN A 60 -11.89 -7.66 9.38
C ASN A 60 -13.12 -8.50 9.08
N ARG A 61 -13.13 -9.16 7.93
CA ARG A 61 -14.23 -10.04 7.57
C ARG A 61 -14.01 -11.35 8.28
N ALA A 62 -14.78 -11.52 9.35
CA ALA A 62 -15.00 -12.83 9.94
C ALA A 62 -15.35 -13.78 8.78
N ASN A 63 -14.73 -14.95 8.77
CA ASN A 63 -14.83 -15.87 7.66
C ASN A 63 -16.32 -16.11 7.37
N PRO A 64 -16.87 -15.70 6.22
CA PRO A 64 -18.32 -15.80 5.96
C PRO A 64 -18.78 -17.25 5.87
N ARG A 65 -17.84 -18.21 5.74
CA ARG A 65 -18.09 -19.65 5.81
C ARG A 65 -18.14 -20.18 7.24
N HIS A 66 -17.77 -19.37 8.24
CA HIS A 66 -17.88 -19.72 9.64
C HIS A 66 -19.28 -19.34 10.14
N PRO A 67 -20.06 -20.29 10.69
CA PRO A 67 -21.44 -20.05 11.12
C PRO A 67 -21.54 -18.91 12.16
N ASP A 68 -20.48 -18.71 12.94
CA ASP A 68 -20.41 -17.72 14.04
C ASP A 68 -19.74 -16.38 13.67
N HIS A 69 -19.74 -15.96 12.40
CA HIS A 69 -19.04 -14.74 11.97
C HIS A 69 -19.57 -13.41 12.57
N GLU A 70 -20.78 -13.41 13.14
CA GLU A 70 -21.35 -12.32 13.92
C GLU A 70 -21.47 -12.64 15.44
N SER A 71 -20.81 -13.71 15.90
CA SER A 71 -20.90 -14.13 17.30
C SER A 71 -20.24 -13.16 18.28
N GLU A 72 -20.71 -13.19 19.52
CA GLU A 72 -20.11 -12.49 20.65
C GLU A 72 -18.61 -12.85 20.80
N THR A 73 -18.23 -14.10 20.49
CA THR A 73 -16.83 -14.55 20.45
C THR A 73 -16.00 -13.75 19.45
N VAL A 74 -16.46 -13.58 18.20
CA VAL A 74 -15.74 -12.80 17.19
C VAL A 74 -15.59 -11.35 17.62
N LYS A 75 -16.62 -10.77 18.24
CA LYS A 75 -16.57 -9.40 18.77
C LYS A 75 -15.55 -9.27 19.90
N LEU A 76 -15.62 -10.16 20.90
CA LEU A 76 -14.64 -10.22 21.99
C LEU A 76 -13.21 -10.38 21.46
N LEU A 77 -13.05 -11.16 20.39
CA LEU A 77 -11.74 -11.35 19.78
C LEU A 77 -11.23 -10.05 19.12
N LYS A 78 -12.06 -9.35 18.35
CA LYS A 78 -11.68 -8.05 17.74
C LYS A 78 -11.35 -6.99 18.80
N ASP A 79 -12.08 -6.97 19.90
CA ASP A 79 -11.92 -5.96 20.96
C ASP A 79 -10.62 -6.16 21.78
N SER A 80 -9.96 -7.33 21.65
CA SER A 80 -8.76 -7.65 22.44
C SER A 80 -7.48 -6.91 22.00
N LEU A 81 -6.57 -6.69 22.96
CA LEU A 81 -5.24 -6.14 22.66
C LEU A 81 -4.41 -7.08 21.77
N TYR A 82 -4.58 -8.40 21.93
CA TYR A 82 -3.90 -9.40 21.11
C TYR A 82 -4.23 -9.25 19.62
N TYR A 83 -5.49 -9.00 19.29
CA TYR A 83 -5.89 -8.74 17.91
C TYR A 83 -5.13 -7.55 17.31
N ARG A 84 -5.06 -6.43 18.04
CA ARG A 84 -4.32 -5.23 17.58
C ARG A 84 -2.82 -5.48 17.45
N ILE A 85 -2.22 -6.25 18.36
CA ILE A 85 -0.81 -6.65 18.26
C ILE A 85 -0.58 -7.54 17.03
N ILE A 86 -1.43 -8.53 16.79
CA ILE A 86 -1.36 -9.40 15.60
C ILE A 86 -1.45 -8.55 14.33
N TYR A 87 -2.40 -7.62 14.28
CA TYR A 87 -2.56 -6.71 13.16
C TYR A 87 -1.30 -5.90 12.90
N VAL A 88 -0.73 -5.27 13.94
CA VAL A 88 0.51 -4.47 13.82
C VAL A 88 1.67 -5.32 13.28
N LEU A 89 1.88 -6.49 13.87
CA LEU A 89 2.98 -7.37 13.48
C LEU A 89 2.82 -7.93 12.06
N ARG A 90 1.59 -8.22 11.65
CA ARG A 90 1.32 -8.86 10.37
C ARG A 90 1.18 -7.88 9.21
N ASN A 91 0.44 -6.78 9.40
CA ASN A 91 -0.03 -5.94 8.31
C ASN A 91 0.70 -4.60 8.23
N SER A 92 1.11 -4.00 9.35
CA SER A 92 1.60 -2.63 9.33
C SER A 92 2.88 -2.43 8.51
N THR A 93 3.76 -3.44 8.44
CA THR A 93 5.02 -3.33 7.66
C THR A 93 4.75 -3.21 6.17
N ILE A 94 3.98 -4.14 5.59
CA ILE A 94 3.59 -4.12 4.16
C ILE A 94 2.72 -2.92 3.83
N LEU A 95 1.83 -2.49 4.73
CA LEU A 95 1.03 -1.27 4.53
C LEU A 95 1.90 -0.02 4.49
N SER A 96 2.84 0.14 5.42
CA SER A 96 3.78 1.27 5.37
C SER A 96 4.68 1.23 4.16
N SER A 97 5.15 0.06 3.78
CA SER A 97 5.99 -0.12 2.60
C SER A 97 5.23 0.29 1.33
N ALA A 98 3.97 -0.15 1.18
CA ALA A 98 3.13 0.22 0.04
C ALA A 98 2.84 1.73 0.02
N VAL A 99 2.38 2.30 1.14
CA VAL A 99 2.16 3.75 1.26
C VAL A 99 3.45 4.50 0.96
N ALA A 100 4.59 4.04 1.46
CA ALA A 100 5.85 4.71 1.24
C ALA A 100 6.25 4.73 -0.24
N PHE A 101 6.23 3.56 -0.89
CA PHE A 101 6.55 3.41 -2.30
C PHE A 101 5.67 4.32 -3.17
N HIS A 102 4.35 4.25 -2.98
CA HIS A 102 3.44 5.03 -3.81
C HIS A 102 3.46 6.52 -3.46
N PHE A 103 3.60 6.91 -2.19
CA PHE A 103 3.71 8.31 -1.81
C PHE A 103 5.00 8.95 -2.36
N GLN A 104 6.11 8.23 -2.42
CA GLN A 104 7.32 8.72 -3.09
C GLN A 104 7.06 9.02 -4.57
N ASN A 105 6.36 8.13 -5.28
CA ASN A 105 5.99 8.37 -6.68
C ASN A 105 5.13 9.63 -6.83
N VAL A 106 4.18 9.87 -5.91
CA VAL A 106 3.37 11.10 -5.91
C VAL A 106 4.26 12.34 -5.83
N LEU A 107 5.27 12.34 -4.95
CA LEU A 107 6.17 13.47 -4.75
C LEU A 107 7.14 13.68 -5.93
N GLU A 108 7.47 12.60 -6.65
CA GLU A 108 8.24 12.67 -7.90
C GLU A 108 7.42 13.28 -9.04
N GLU A 109 6.13 12.94 -9.14
CA GLU A 109 5.21 13.46 -10.16
C GLU A 109 4.92 14.96 -9.95
N ASP A 110 4.68 15.41 -8.71
CA ASP A 110 4.52 16.82 -8.38
C ASP A 110 5.54 17.30 -7.33
N PHE A 111 6.74 17.55 -7.82
CA PHE A 111 7.83 18.08 -7.01
C PHE A 111 7.56 19.51 -6.49
N SER A 112 6.63 20.25 -7.10
CA SER A 112 6.24 21.59 -6.63
C SER A 112 5.46 21.50 -5.32
N TYR A 113 4.59 20.49 -5.19
CA TYR A 113 3.84 20.21 -3.99
C TYR A 113 4.77 19.82 -2.83
N LEU A 114 5.72 18.91 -3.08
CA LEU A 114 6.73 18.55 -2.08
C LEU A 114 7.46 19.79 -1.53
N ARG A 115 7.93 20.67 -2.42
CA ARG A 115 8.62 21.91 -2.01
C ARG A 115 7.76 22.77 -1.08
N LYS A 116 6.47 22.95 -1.40
CA LYS A 116 5.53 23.70 -0.56
C LYS A 116 5.37 23.06 0.82
N LEU A 117 5.25 21.74 0.89
CA LEU A 117 5.16 21.01 2.16
C LEU A 117 6.40 21.22 3.04
N ILE A 118 7.59 21.05 2.46
CA ILE A 118 8.86 21.20 3.20
C ILE A 118 9.05 22.64 3.67
N GLN A 119 8.73 23.64 2.83
CA GLN A 119 8.83 25.05 3.17
C GLN A 119 7.90 25.48 4.32
N LYS A 120 6.76 24.81 4.49
CA LYS A 120 5.83 25.11 5.58
C LYS A 120 6.42 24.80 6.96
N GLU A 121 7.39 23.87 7.02
CA GLU A 121 8.03 23.30 8.22
C GLU A 121 7.07 22.58 9.18
N LYS A 122 5.87 23.13 9.43
CA LYS A 122 4.80 22.50 10.19
C LYS A 122 3.78 21.81 9.28
N ILE A 123 3.78 20.48 9.31
CA ILE A 123 2.94 19.65 8.46
C ILE A 123 1.82 19.01 9.30
N LYS A 124 0.57 19.18 8.86
CA LYS A 124 -0.61 18.55 9.46
C LYS A 124 -1.05 17.35 8.62
N ILE A 125 -1.14 16.18 9.23
CA ILE A 125 -1.57 14.94 8.58
C ILE A 125 -2.84 14.46 9.28
N CYS A 126 -3.89 14.17 8.49
CA CYS A 126 -5.12 13.56 8.97
C CYS A 126 -5.27 12.17 8.35
N SER A 127 -5.23 11.12 9.16
CA SER A 127 -5.43 9.73 8.72
C SER A 127 -6.85 9.28 9.07
N VAL A 128 -7.63 8.90 8.05
CA VAL A 128 -9.01 8.46 8.15
C VAL A 128 -9.06 6.95 8.01
N GLY A 129 -9.62 6.26 9.02
CA GLY A 129 -9.51 4.81 9.15
C GLY A 129 -8.10 4.36 9.56
N GLY A 130 -7.37 5.20 10.29
CA GLY A 130 -5.93 5.03 10.46
C GLY A 130 -5.52 3.84 11.32
N GLY A 131 -6.37 3.36 12.24
CA GLY A 131 -6.09 2.21 13.11
C GLY A 131 -4.70 2.25 13.76
N ALA A 132 -3.80 1.41 13.27
CA ALA A 132 -2.40 1.32 13.71
C ALA A 132 -1.49 2.49 13.27
N ALA A 133 -2.00 3.43 12.46
CA ALA A 133 -1.30 4.57 11.86
C ALA A 133 -0.13 4.19 10.93
N SER A 134 -0.26 3.07 10.21
CA SER A 134 0.81 2.56 9.34
C SER A 134 1.11 3.50 8.16
N ASP A 135 0.08 4.15 7.66
CA ASP A 135 0.12 5.19 6.64
C ASP A 135 0.86 6.44 7.12
N VAL A 136 0.55 6.93 8.33
CA VAL A 136 1.24 8.07 8.93
C VAL A 136 2.72 7.80 9.13
N VAL A 137 3.07 6.59 9.62
CA VAL A 137 4.47 6.18 9.79
C VAL A 137 5.25 6.29 8.48
N ALA A 138 4.68 5.81 7.38
CA ALA A 138 5.29 5.88 6.05
C ALA A 138 5.51 7.32 5.60
N VAL A 139 4.46 8.14 5.63
CA VAL A 139 4.51 9.54 5.17
C VAL A 139 5.49 10.37 5.99
N VAL A 140 5.46 10.24 7.32
CA VAL A 140 6.39 10.95 8.21
C VAL A 140 7.83 10.55 7.89
N LYS A 141 8.12 9.26 7.72
CA LYS A 141 9.48 8.79 7.44
C LYS A 141 10.00 9.32 6.09
N ILE A 142 9.15 9.40 5.06
CA ILE A 142 9.54 9.93 3.76
C ILE A 142 9.83 11.43 3.85
N LEU A 143 8.89 12.20 4.38
CA LEU A 143 9.03 13.66 4.45
C LEU A 143 10.20 14.06 5.35
N ASP A 144 10.42 13.36 6.47
CA ASP A 144 11.56 13.60 7.36
C ASP A 144 12.89 13.26 6.67
N SER A 145 12.97 12.13 5.96
CA SER A 145 14.16 11.75 5.18
C SER A 145 14.51 12.79 4.11
N ILE A 146 13.51 13.27 3.37
CA ILE A 146 13.68 14.32 2.35
C ILE A 146 14.08 15.64 3.00
N ALA A 147 13.41 16.05 4.09
CA ALA A 147 13.71 17.30 4.79
C ALA A 147 15.15 17.34 5.31
N ILE A 148 15.65 16.23 5.88
CA ILE A 148 17.04 16.12 6.35
C ILE A 148 18.02 16.36 5.20
N LYS A 149 17.77 15.82 4.00
CA LYS A 149 18.60 16.08 2.81
C LYS A 149 18.56 17.55 2.38
N MET A 150 17.52 18.28 2.76
CA MET A 150 17.34 19.70 2.48
C MET A 150 17.74 20.59 3.66
N ASP A 151 18.41 20.04 4.68
CA ASP A 151 18.79 20.75 5.92
C ASP A 151 17.60 21.43 6.61
N LYS A 152 16.47 20.73 6.64
CA LYS A 152 15.21 21.18 7.26
C LYS A 152 14.76 20.20 8.33
N GLN A 153 14.12 20.75 9.36
CA GLN A 153 13.44 19.97 10.41
C GLN A 153 11.93 20.23 10.33
N LEU A 154 11.13 19.16 10.32
CA LEU A 154 9.68 19.27 10.20
C LEU A 154 8.98 19.08 11.56
N ASP A 155 7.97 19.91 11.85
CA ASP A 155 7.02 19.73 12.96
C ASP A 155 5.74 19.04 12.48
N PHE A 156 5.61 17.75 12.75
CA PHE A 156 4.43 16.98 12.39
C PHE A 156 3.31 17.10 13.43
N ARG A 157 2.08 17.32 12.94
CA ARG A 157 0.83 17.29 13.71
C ARG A 157 -0.09 16.23 13.13
N ILE A 158 -0.44 15.24 13.93
CA ILE A 158 -1.16 14.06 13.46
C ILE A 158 -2.55 14.06 14.09
N THR A 159 -3.57 13.89 13.28
CA THR A 159 -4.88 13.44 13.74
C THR A 159 -5.17 12.09 13.11
N VAL A 160 -5.55 11.11 13.93
CA VAL A 160 -6.07 9.82 13.49
C VAL A 160 -7.56 9.78 13.80
N ILE A 161 -8.37 9.45 12.80
CA ILE A 161 -9.81 9.35 12.87
C ILE A 161 -10.17 7.88 12.63
N ASP A 162 -10.85 7.25 13.58
CA ASP A 162 -11.20 5.83 13.50
C ASP A 162 -12.53 5.56 14.20
N SER A 163 -13.28 4.54 13.76
CA SER A 163 -14.56 4.18 14.39
C SER A 163 -14.38 3.41 15.69
N ASP A 164 -13.25 2.69 15.85
CA ASP A 164 -12.96 1.88 17.02
C ASP A 164 -11.97 2.58 17.97
N ALA A 165 -12.47 2.97 19.15
CA ALA A 165 -11.70 3.61 20.21
C ALA A 165 -10.51 2.77 20.69
N ASN A 166 -10.58 1.45 20.55
CA ASN A 166 -9.56 0.53 21.02
C ASN A 166 -8.23 0.70 20.27
N TRP A 167 -8.25 1.30 19.07
CA TRP A 167 -7.03 1.63 18.33
C TRP A 167 -6.23 2.77 18.93
N LYS A 168 -6.82 3.62 19.78
CA LYS A 168 -6.15 4.81 20.32
C LYS A 168 -4.81 4.49 20.95
N ASN A 169 -4.75 3.52 21.86
CA ASN A 169 -3.51 3.15 22.55
C ASN A 169 -2.49 2.51 21.61
N THR A 170 -2.94 1.70 20.64
CA THR A 170 -2.09 1.09 19.62
C THR A 170 -1.47 2.16 18.72
N CYS A 171 -2.28 3.06 18.19
CA CYS A 171 -1.85 4.21 17.39
C CYS A 171 -0.80 5.04 18.11
N PHE A 172 -1.09 5.46 19.35
CA PHE A 172 -0.16 6.26 20.16
C PHE A 172 1.15 5.52 20.40
N THR A 173 1.09 4.22 20.67
CA THR A 173 2.28 3.40 20.93
C THR A 173 3.13 3.26 19.69
N VAL A 174 2.53 2.97 18.53
CA VAL A 174 3.22 2.90 17.23
C VAL A 174 3.89 4.22 16.90
N LEU A 175 3.14 5.33 16.93
CA LEU A 175 3.69 6.64 16.59
C LEU A 175 4.79 7.07 17.58
N SER A 176 4.71 6.71 18.86
CA SER A 176 5.77 6.98 19.85
C SER A 176 7.11 6.29 19.55
N CYS A 177 7.12 5.27 18.67
CA CYS A 177 8.36 4.63 18.22
C CYS A 177 9.09 5.46 17.15
N LEU A 178 8.46 6.49 16.58
CA LEU A 178 9.13 7.47 15.74
C LEU A 178 9.84 8.53 16.59
N LYS A 179 11.05 8.93 16.17
CA LYS A 179 11.84 9.98 16.85
C LYS A 179 11.05 11.27 17.03
N ASN A 180 10.21 11.62 16.07
CA ASN A 180 9.39 12.84 16.05
C ASN A 180 8.31 12.89 17.14
N PHE A 181 7.94 11.75 17.73
CA PHE A 181 6.85 11.64 18.70
C PHE A 181 7.23 10.99 20.04
N HIS A 182 8.44 10.41 20.18
CA HIS A 182 8.88 9.70 21.38
C HIS A 182 8.71 10.50 22.69
N ARG A 183 8.80 11.83 22.65
CA ARG A 183 8.61 12.73 23.83
C ARG A 183 7.53 13.79 23.61
N THR A 184 6.75 13.65 22.55
CA THR A 184 5.90 14.71 21.99
C THR A 184 4.56 14.14 21.55
N THR A 185 4.01 13.20 22.32
CA THR A 185 2.71 12.57 22.05
C THR A 185 1.55 13.57 22.03
N TRP A 186 1.70 14.75 22.65
CA TRP A 186 0.76 15.88 22.54
C TRP A 186 0.57 16.40 21.10
N LYS A 187 1.43 15.99 20.16
CA LYS A 187 1.29 16.27 18.71
C LYS A 187 0.36 15.29 17.99
N ILE A 188 -0.10 14.26 18.69
CA ILE A 188 -0.99 13.22 18.18
C ILE A 188 -2.37 13.42 18.78
N ASN A 189 -3.37 13.51 17.92
CA ASN A 189 -4.77 13.50 18.29
C ASN A 189 -5.44 12.23 17.76
N PHE A 190 -6.40 11.69 18.52
CA PHE A 190 -7.22 10.56 18.08
C PHE A 190 -8.68 10.86 18.34
N VAL A 191 -9.48 10.80 17.28
CA VAL A 191 -10.90 11.13 17.30
C VAL A 191 -11.68 9.87 16.93
N GLN A 192 -12.52 9.41 17.85
CA GLN A 192 -13.41 8.28 17.59
C GLN A 192 -14.65 8.77 16.84
N VAL A 193 -14.88 8.27 15.62
CA VAL A 193 -16.07 8.59 14.82
C VAL A 193 -16.26 7.56 13.71
N ASP A 194 -17.50 7.25 13.39
CA ASP A 194 -17.82 6.51 12.18
C ASP A 194 -17.84 7.46 10.97
N ILE A 195 -16.77 7.44 10.17
CA ILE A 195 -16.65 8.35 9.03
C ILE A 195 -17.64 8.05 7.90
N SER A 196 -18.31 6.89 7.92
CA SER A 196 -19.33 6.54 6.92
C SER A 196 -20.64 7.31 7.10
N ASP A 197 -20.95 7.77 8.31
CA ASP A 197 -22.12 8.60 8.60
C ASP A 197 -21.72 10.06 8.84
N LYS A 198 -21.98 10.91 7.84
CA LYS A 198 -21.73 12.36 7.88
C LYS A 198 -22.35 13.06 9.09
N ASN A 199 -23.47 12.54 9.61
CA ASN A 199 -24.16 13.14 10.77
C ASN A 199 -23.38 12.98 12.07
N THR A 200 -22.42 12.05 12.12
CA THR A 200 -21.57 11.84 13.29
C THR A 200 -20.36 12.78 13.33
N TYR A 201 -20.16 13.60 12.29
CA TYR A 201 -18.97 14.43 12.16
C TYR A 201 -18.99 15.55 13.20
N SER A 202 -18.15 15.42 14.22
CA SER A 202 -17.95 16.47 15.20
C SER A 202 -17.21 17.67 14.59
N THR A 203 -17.27 18.82 15.26
CA THR A 203 -16.47 20.00 14.89
C THR A 203 -14.98 19.68 14.84
N GLU A 204 -14.52 18.75 15.68
CA GLU A 204 -13.13 18.31 15.71
C GLU A 204 -12.73 17.50 14.47
N VAL A 205 -13.60 16.59 14.00
CA VAL A 205 -13.42 15.84 12.75
C VAL A 205 -13.32 16.80 11.56
N ILE A 206 -14.32 17.68 11.43
CA ILE A 206 -14.40 18.67 10.36
C ILE A 206 -13.14 19.53 10.33
N LYS A 207 -12.73 20.06 11.50
CA LYS A 207 -11.54 20.89 11.62
C LYS A 207 -10.28 20.10 11.26
N SER A 208 -10.16 18.85 11.69
CA SER A 208 -8.97 18.03 11.45
C SER A 208 -8.76 17.74 9.96
N ILE A 209 -9.83 17.42 9.22
CA ILE A 209 -9.78 17.20 7.77
C ILE A 209 -9.51 18.52 7.04
N LYS A 210 -10.21 19.59 7.41
CA LYS A 210 -10.08 20.90 6.76
C LYS A 210 -8.68 21.50 6.91
N ASP A 211 -8.09 21.39 8.09
CA ASP A 211 -6.79 21.98 8.41
C ASP A 211 -5.60 21.14 7.91
N ALA A 212 -5.82 19.90 7.46
CA ALA A 212 -4.77 18.99 7.07
C ALA A 212 -4.07 19.45 5.78
N ASP A 213 -2.75 19.24 5.73
CA ASP A 213 -1.97 19.35 4.50
C ASP A 213 -2.09 18.07 3.69
N ILE A 214 -2.10 16.92 4.39
CA ILE A 214 -2.21 15.60 3.80
C ILE A 214 -3.34 14.86 4.50
N VAL A 215 -4.33 14.42 3.74
CA VAL A 215 -5.38 13.49 4.18
C VAL A 215 -5.04 12.11 3.63
N LEU A 216 -4.97 11.13 4.51
CA LEU A 216 -4.67 9.73 4.19
C LEU A 216 -5.92 8.89 4.42
N MET A 217 -6.20 7.97 3.50
CA MET A 217 -7.22 6.95 3.66
C MET A 217 -6.65 5.64 3.12
N VAL A 218 -6.37 4.70 4.03
CA VAL A 218 -5.62 3.49 3.69
C VAL A 218 -6.37 2.25 4.18
N MET A 219 -6.77 1.39 3.23
CA MET A 219 -7.47 0.11 3.47
C MET A 219 -8.76 0.24 4.28
N LEU A 220 -9.45 1.37 4.14
CA LEU A 220 -10.69 1.67 4.85
C LEU A 220 -11.91 1.21 4.05
N LEU A 221 -11.90 1.42 2.75
CA LEU A 221 -13.09 1.35 1.90
C LEU A 221 -13.54 -0.09 1.69
N TYR A 222 -12.57 -1.02 1.65
CA TYR A 222 -12.86 -2.45 1.67
C TYR A 222 -13.67 -2.90 2.90
N ASP A 223 -13.55 -2.22 4.05
CA ASP A 223 -14.24 -2.60 5.28
C ASP A 223 -15.71 -2.15 5.30
N PHE A 224 -16.17 -1.35 4.33
CA PHE A 224 -17.58 -0.95 4.26
C PHE A 224 -18.52 -2.09 3.86
N LYS A 225 -19.71 -2.12 4.50
CA LYS A 225 -20.75 -3.12 4.25
C LYS A 225 -21.33 -2.98 2.84
N ASN A 226 -21.72 -1.77 2.45
CA ASN A 226 -22.08 -1.44 1.07
C ASN A 226 -20.89 -0.77 0.38
N ALA A 227 -19.94 -1.61 -0.05
CA ALA A 227 -18.64 -1.16 -0.56
C ALA A 227 -18.71 -0.06 -1.64
N ASN A 228 -19.80 0.06 -2.41
CA ASN A 228 -19.89 1.06 -3.49
C ASN A 228 -20.54 2.40 -3.04
N LEU A 229 -21.62 2.38 -2.25
CA LEU A 229 -22.37 3.61 -1.91
C LEU A 229 -21.75 4.36 -0.73
N ASP A 230 -21.61 3.69 0.41
CA ASP A 230 -21.10 4.30 1.66
C ASP A 230 -19.69 4.85 1.46
N ALA A 231 -18.92 4.13 0.64
CA ALA A 231 -17.55 4.44 0.33
C ALA A 231 -17.41 5.65 -0.60
N LEU A 232 -18.22 5.73 -1.67
CA LEU A 232 -18.31 6.91 -2.54
C LEU A 232 -18.71 8.14 -1.73
N GLU A 233 -19.73 8.01 -0.90
CA GLU A 233 -20.21 9.10 -0.06
C GLU A 233 -19.15 9.54 0.96
N THR A 234 -18.44 8.61 1.58
CA THR A 234 -17.33 8.89 2.50
C THR A 234 -16.21 9.66 1.81
N VAL A 235 -15.73 9.15 0.67
CA VAL A 235 -14.68 9.80 -0.14
C VAL A 235 -15.10 11.21 -0.52
N LYS A 236 -16.34 11.39 -0.98
CA LYS A 236 -16.90 12.70 -1.33
C LYS A 236 -16.97 13.64 -0.13
N ASN A 237 -17.50 13.17 1.00
CA ASN A 237 -17.64 13.98 2.21
C ASN A 237 -16.29 14.44 2.77
N VAL A 238 -15.30 13.55 2.81
CA VAL A 238 -13.93 13.90 3.22
C VAL A 238 -13.33 14.90 2.24
N SER A 239 -13.46 14.65 0.93
CA SER A 239 -12.96 15.53 -0.13
C SER A 239 -13.56 16.94 -0.08
N GLU A 240 -14.86 17.07 0.18
CA GLU A 240 -15.56 18.35 0.32
C GLU A 240 -14.99 19.20 1.46
N LEU A 241 -14.61 18.58 2.58
CA LEU A 241 -14.11 19.26 3.78
C LEU A 241 -12.69 19.80 3.64
N MET A 242 -11.88 19.20 2.77
CA MET A 242 -10.47 19.58 2.61
C MET A 242 -10.30 21.03 2.16
N GLN A 243 -9.18 21.66 2.50
CA GLN A 243 -8.83 22.98 1.96
C GLN A 243 -8.11 22.87 0.61
N CYS A 244 -8.15 23.95 -0.18
CA CYS A 244 -7.36 24.03 -1.40
C CYS A 244 -5.87 23.93 -1.08
N GLY A 245 -5.13 23.21 -1.92
CA GLY A 245 -3.72 22.90 -1.73
C GLY A 245 -3.45 21.66 -0.89
N SER A 246 -4.45 21.05 -0.25
CA SER A 246 -4.28 19.79 0.48
C SER A 246 -4.21 18.59 -0.47
N MET A 247 -3.37 17.61 -0.12
CA MET A 247 -3.33 16.33 -0.81
C MET A 247 -4.29 15.33 -0.18
N PHE A 248 -5.02 14.60 -1.01
CA PHE A 248 -5.75 13.41 -0.63
C PHE A 248 -5.03 12.19 -1.20
N PHE A 249 -4.49 11.34 -0.34
CA PHE A 249 -3.84 10.09 -0.71
C PHE A 249 -4.71 8.91 -0.30
N LEU A 250 -5.07 8.09 -1.28
CA LEU A 250 -5.91 6.93 -1.11
C LEU A 250 -5.16 5.68 -1.56
N LEU A 251 -5.09 4.68 -0.68
CA LEU A 251 -4.57 3.35 -0.99
C LEU A 251 -5.56 2.31 -0.46
N ASP A 252 -6.11 1.47 -1.32
CA ASP A 252 -7.07 0.44 -0.89
C ASP A 252 -6.90 -0.85 -1.69
N MET A 253 -7.71 -1.87 -1.40
CA MET A 253 -7.75 -3.07 -2.24
C MET A 253 -8.42 -2.79 -3.58
N GLU A 254 -7.95 -3.51 -4.59
CA GLU A 254 -8.50 -3.39 -5.93
C GLU A 254 -9.91 -4.03 -6.02
N LEU A 255 -10.92 -3.19 -6.20
CA LEU A 255 -12.29 -3.59 -6.49
C LEU A 255 -12.76 -2.79 -7.73
N ILE A 256 -12.96 -3.44 -8.88
CA ILE A 256 -13.25 -2.73 -10.16
C ILE A 256 -14.52 -1.90 -10.05
N GLU A 257 -15.59 -2.50 -9.52
CA GLU A 257 -16.88 -1.82 -9.33
C GLU A 257 -16.76 -0.62 -8.39
N TYR A 258 -15.87 -0.73 -7.42
CA TYR A 258 -15.55 0.31 -6.46
C TYR A 258 -14.81 1.48 -7.11
N ILE A 259 -13.75 1.19 -7.87
CA ILE A 259 -12.97 2.18 -8.61
C ILE A 259 -13.88 2.95 -9.57
N ARG A 260 -14.77 2.23 -10.26
CA ARG A 260 -15.74 2.82 -11.20
C ARG A 260 -16.76 3.72 -10.48
N SER A 261 -17.32 3.25 -9.38
CA SER A 261 -18.38 3.98 -8.64
C SER A 261 -17.86 5.22 -7.93
N CYS A 262 -16.69 5.16 -7.30
CA CYS A 262 -16.20 6.24 -6.46
C CYS A 262 -15.59 7.41 -7.22
N PHE A 263 -15.13 7.17 -8.43
CA PHE A 263 -14.26 8.13 -9.10
C PHE A 263 -14.53 8.32 -10.59
N GLY A 264 -15.50 7.59 -11.14
CA GLY A 264 -15.77 7.57 -12.57
C GLY A 264 -14.59 7.05 -13.40
N LEU A 265 -14.79 6.99 -14.72
CA LEU A 265 -13.79 6.51 -15.67
C LEU A 265 -12.59 7.47 -15.82
N SER A 266 -12.82 8.77 -15.61
CA SER A 266 -11.77 9.79 -15.76
C SER A 266 -10.99 10.05 -14.47
N GLY A 267 -11.45 9.55 -13.31
CA GLY A 267 -10.87 9.87 -12.00
C GLY A 267 -11.08 11.34 -11.57
N GLU A 268 -11.89 12.09 -12.32
CA GLU A 268 -12.13 13.50 -12.09
C GLU A 268 -13.15 13.71 -10.98
N THR A 269 -12.71 14.39 -9.93
CA THR A 269 -13.60 14.96 -8.92
C THR A 269 -13.54 16.48 -9.06
N GLU A 270 -14.67 17.17 -8.95
CA GLU A 270 -14.70 18.63 -9.13
C GLU A 270 -13.75 19.30 -8.13
N ASN A 271 -12.83 20.14 -8.65
CA ASN A 271 -11.81 20.86 -7.86
C ASN A 271 -10.69 19.97 -7.29
N PHE A 272 -10.33 18.88 -7.97
CA PHE A 272 -9.16 18.09 -7.64
C PHE A 272 -8.29 17.86 -8.87
N HIS A 273 -6.99 18.00 -8.68
CA HIS A 273 -5.97 17.64 -9.66
C HIS A 273 -5.41 16.26 -9.31
N LEU A 274 -5.63 15.26 -10.18
CA LEU A 274 -5.05 13.92 -10.01
C LEU A 274 -3.54 13.96 -10.32
N VAL A 275 -2.74 13.68 -9.31
CA VAL A 275 -1.26 13.69 -9.38
C VAL A 275 -0.71 12.32 -9.74
N TYR A 276 -1.28 11.27 -9.14
CA TYR A 276 -0.76 9.91 -9.27
C TYR A 276 -1.89 8.89 -9.22
N GLU A 277 -1.75 7.83 -10.00
CA GLU A 277 -2.69 6.73 -10.07
C GLU A 277 -1.95 5.42 -10.34
N ASN A 278 -2.38 4.35 -9.65
CA ASN A 278 -2.07 2.97 -10.00
C ASN A 278 -3.31 2.12 -9.75
N LEU A 279 -3.92 1.63 -10.81
CA LEU A 279 -5.27 1.03 -10.76
C LEU A 279 -5.29 -0.41 -10.26
N SER A 280 -4.18 -1.12 -10.41
CA SER A 280 -4.03 -2.52 -10.04
C SER A 280 -2.55 -2.87 -10.06
N ASP A 281 -1.99 -3.16 -8.90
CA ASP A 281 -0.66 -3.73 -8.77
C ASP A 281 -0.58 -4.62 -7.53
N PHE A 282 0.50 -5.37 -7.41
CA PHE A 282 0.88 -6.06 -6.19
C PHE A 282 2.08 -5.35 -5.58
N HIS A 283 1.88 -4.84 -4.37
CA HIS A 283 3.00 -4.43 -3.53
C HIS A 283 3.56 -5.66 -2.82
N ILE A 284 4.88 -5.84 -2.86
CA ILE A 284 5.58 -6.98 -2.27
C ILE A 284 6.71 -6.43 -1.41
N LEU A 285 6.87 -6.96 -0.19
CA LEU A 285 8.02 -6.62 0.66
C LEU A 285 9.31 -7.18 0.04
N ASP A 286 10.38 -6.39 0.03
CA ASP A 286 11.69 -6.83 -0.45
C ASP A 286 12.32 -7.86 0.52
N GLU A 287 13.52 -8.40 0.20
CA GLU A 287 14.27 -9.50 0.85
C GLU A 287 14.28 -9.57 2.39
N VAL A 288 13.85 -8.50 3.07
CA VAL A 288 13.61 -8.40 4.50
C VAL A 288 12.68 -9.51 5.02
N THR A 289 11.77 -10.07 4.20
CA THR A 289 10.83 -11.15 4.61
C THR A 289 11.50 -12.32 5.35
N TYR A 290 12.77 -12.64 5.06
CA TYR A 290 13.53 -13.67 5.78
C TYR A 290 13.95 -13.25 7.19
N ASN A 291 14.55 -12.06 7.32
CA ASN A 291 14.95 -11.53 8.62
C ASN A 291 13.70 -11.29 9.48
N LEU A 292 12.65 -10.72 8.90
CA LEU A 292 11.35 -10.61 9.55
C LEU A 292 10.90 -11.97 10.07
N TYR A 293 10.85 -12.97 9.21
CA TYR A 293 10.40 -14.32 9.56
C TYR A 293 11.22 -14.97 10.67
N ILE A 294 12.56 -14.92 10.63
CA ILE A 294 13.41 -15.50 11.69
C ILE A 294 13.14 -14.81 13.02
N TRP A 295 13.11 -13.49 13.00
CA TRP A 295 12.92 -12.70 14.21
C TRP A 295 11.51 -12.89 14.77
N TYR A 296 10.50 -12.95 13.91
CA TYR A 296 9.13 -13.32 14.28
C TYR A 296 9.11 -14.69 14.91
N LYS A 297 9.62 -15.74 14.25
CA LYS A 297 9.63 -17.10 14.81
C LYS A 297 10.38 -17.23 16.14
N LYS A 298 11.44 -16.45 16.34
CA LYS A 298 12.18 -16.42 17.62
C LYS A 298 11.31 -15.95 18.78
N HIS A 299 10.34 -15.09 18.53
CA HIS A 299 9.51 -14.47 19.56
C HIS A 299 8.03 -14.93 19.52
N PHE A 300 7.56 -15.39 18.37
CA PHE A 300 6.16 -15.69 18.02
C PHE A 300 6.12 -16.85 17.02
N THR A 301 6.02 -18.08 17.52
CA THR A 301 6.23 -19.33 16.77
C THR A 301 5.32 -19.48 15.55
N HIS A 302 4.08 -18.98 15.64
CA HIS A 302 3.04 -19.18 14.62
C HIS A 302 2.74 -17.92 13.78
N LEU A 303 3.21 -16.75 14.20
CA LEU A 303 2.83 -15.49 13.56
C LEU A 303 3.61 -15.25 12.27
N THR A 304 2.89 -14.95 11.18
CA THR A 304 3.47 -14.65 9.87
C THR A 304 3.16 -13.22 9.47
N CYS A 305 4.16 -12.49 8.95
CA CYS A 305 3.97 -11.20 8.32
C CYS A 305 3.33 -11.37 6.94
N SER A 306 2.38 -10.50 6.59
CA SER A 306 1.90 -10.36 5.22
C SER A 306 3.04 -9.75 4.39
N ASP A 307 3.34 -10.36 3.25
CA ASP A 307 4.46 -9.98 2.39
C ASP A 307 4.03 -9.55 0.99
N GLU A 308 2.74 -9.62 0.72
CA GLU A 308 2.12 -9.12 -0.51
C GLU A 308 0.81 -8.42 -0.18
N LEU A 309 0.46 -7.43 -0.99
CA LEU A 309 -0.77 -6.66 -0.89
C LEU A 309 -1.24 -6.25 -2.29
N PRO A 310 -2.42 -6.69 -2.75
CA PRO A 310 -3.03 -6.08 -3.93
C PRO A 310 -3.42 -4.65 -3.60
N VAL A 311 -3.00 -3.71 -4.43
CA VAL A 311 -3.19 -2.28 -4.18
C VAL A 311 -3.82 -1.59 -5.38
N PHE A 312 -4.74 -0.70 -5.05
CA PHE A 312 -5.18 0.42 -5.86
C PHE A 312 -4.72 1.70 -5.15
N VAL A 313 -4.15 2.65 -5.89
CA VAL A 313 -3.66 3.91 -5.34
C VAL A 313 -4.08 5.08 -6.19
N ARG A 314 -4.53 6.15 -5.55
CA ARG A 314 -4.68 7.46 -6.17
C ARG A 314 -4.28 8.57 -5.22
N ALA A 315 -3.72 9.63 -5.78
CA ALA A 315 -3.43 10.85 -5.04
C ALA A 315 -3.91 12.07 -5.81
N TRP A 316 -4.65 12.94 -5.14
CA TRP A 316 -5.12 14.20 -5.68
C TRP A 316 -4.64 15.38 -4.85
N ILE A 317 -4.56 16.55 -5.45
CA ILE A 317 -4.43 17.83 -4.76
C ILE A 317 -5.72 18.62 -4.97
N LYS A 318 -6.32 19.12 -3.89
CA LYS A 318 -7.52 19.96 -3.99
C LYS A 318 -7.16 21.32 -4.59
N THR A 319 -7.89 21.78 -5.58
CA THR A 319 -7.69 23.06 -6.27
C THR A 319 -8.86 24.01 -6.02
N SER A 320 -8.67 25.31 -6.29
CA SER A 320 -9.72 26.33 -6.13
C SER A 320 -10.56 26.53 -7.39
N THR A 321 -10.10 26.01 -8.53
CA THR A 321 -10.74 26.16 -9.84
C THR A 321 -10.94 24.80 -10.47
N LYS A 322 -12.00 24.67 -11.27
CA LYS A 322 -12.17 23.57 -12.22
C LYS A 322 -11.11 23.72 -13.32
N GLU A 323 -9.87 23.36 -13.01
CA GLU A 323 -8.92 23.05 -14.07
C GLU A 323 -9.51 21.86 -14.80
N ILE A 324 -10.03 22.12 -16.00
CA ILE A 324 -10.43 21.09 -16.94
C ILE A 324 -9.11 20.47 -17.39
N SER A 325 -8.64 19.53 -16.58
CA SER A 325 -7.55 18.65 -16.89
C SER A 325 -7.90 17.97 -18.21
N GLY A 326 -7.03 18.05 -19.21
CA GLY A 326 -7.33 17.55 -20.54
C GLY A 326 -7.35 16.03 -20.52
N THR A 327 -8.49 15.42 -20.17
CA THR A 327 -8.65 13.99 -19.85
C THR A 327 -7.84 13.06 -20.74
N ARG A 328 -7.87 13.23 -22.06
CA ARG A 328 -7.17 12.33 -22.98
C ARG A 328 -5.64 12.46 -22.94
N ASN A 329 -5.09 13.67 -23.00
CA ASN A 329 -3.63 13.89 -23.00
C ASN A 329 -3.01 13.57 -21.63
N GLU A 330 -3.76 13.80 -20.56
CA GLU A 330 -3.33 13.44 -19.21
C GLU A 330 -3.41 11.92 -18.98
N LEU A 331 -4.45 11.24 -19.45
CA LEU A 331 -4.52 9.77 -19.42
C LEU A 331 -3.39 9.15 -20.26
N GLN A 332 -3.02 9.73 -21.41
CA GLN A 332 -1.84 9.32 -22.19
C GLN A 332 -0.56 9.42 -21.37
N HIS A 333 -0.34 10.55 -20.69
CA HIS A 333 0.85 10.74 -19.86
C HIS A 333 0.86 9.77 -18.66
N ARG A 334 -0.29 9.59 -18.00
CA ARG A 334 -0.46 8.73 -16.82
C ARG A 334 -0.20 7.25 -17.14
N PHE A 335 -0.85 6.71 -18.18
CA PHE A 335 -0.70 5.29 -18.51
C PHE A 335 0.60 4.94 -19.25
N LYS A 336 1.34 5.92 -19.77
CA LYS A 336 2.64 5.68 -20.39
C LYS A 336 3.67 5.22 -19.36
N LYS A 337 3.68 5.80 -18.16
CA LYS A 337 4.62 5.46 -17.09
C LYS A 337 4.36 4.08 -16.47
N ASP A 338 3.11 3.62 -16.48
CA ASP A 338 2.71 2.30 -15.96
C ASP A 338 3.34 1.11 -16.70
N ILE A 339 3.72 1.31 -17.96
CA ILE A 339 4.31 0.29 -18.84
C ILE A 339 5.85 0.37 -18.85
N GLU A 340 6.41 1.53 -18.48
CA GLU A 340 7.85 1.83 -18.60
C GLU A 340 8.67 1.47 -17.34
N ARG A 341 8.05 1.23 -16.17
CA ARG A 341 8.79 0.96 -14.91
C ARG A 341 9.24 -0.49 -14.71
N PHE A 342 8.61 -1.46 -15.35
CA PHE A 342 9.03 -2.86 -15.30
C PHE A 342 9.20 -3.37 -16.73
N ASP A 343 10.46 -3.51 -17.16
CA ASP A 343 10.77 -4.03 -18.49
C ASP A 343 11.24 -5.49 -18.39
N PRO A 344 10.37 -6.46 -18.72
CA PRO A 344 10.77 -7.86 -18.75
C PRO A 344 11.99 -8.09 -19.64
N GLU A 345 12.14 -7.32 -20.73
CA GLU A 345 13.27 -7.43 -21.65
C GLU A 345 14.62 -7.05 -21.03
N LEU A 346 14.64 -6.05 -20.15
CA LEU A 346 15.85 -5.72 -19.39
C LEU A 346 16.21 -6.83 -18.41
N ILE A 347 15.21 -7.42 -17.74
CA ILE A 347 15.42 -8.56 -16.84
C ILE A 347 15.90 -9.78 -17.63
N PHE A 348 15.33 -10.06 -18.82
CA PHE A 348 15.79 -11.12 -19.72
C PHE A 348 17.29 -11.00 -20.07
N ARG A 349 17.82 -9.77 -20.16
CA ARG A 349 19.22 -9.50 -20.51
C ARG A 349 20.17 -9.59 -19.33
N ASP A 350 19.67 -9.50 -18.09
CA ASP A 350 20.46 -9.68 -16.87
C ASP A 350 20.56 -11.17 -16.51
N HIS A 351 21.32 -11.90 -17.33
CA HIS A 351 21.61 -13.32 -17.10
C HIS A 351 22.26 -13.57 -15.72
N ASP A 352 23.05 -12.61 -15.23
CA ASP A 352 23.78 -12.71 -13.97
C ASP A 352 22.84 -12.67 -12.75
N PHE A 353 21.74 -11.90 -12.81
CA PHE A 353 20.71 -11.91 -11.77
C PHE A 353 20.02 -13.27 -11.62
N PHE A 354 19.69 -13.93 -12.73
CA PHE A 354 19.05 -15.25 -12.68
C PHE A 354 19.99 -16.33 -12.19
N ASP A 355 21.22 -16.34 -12.72
CA ASP A 355 22.18 -17.38 -12.40
C ASP A 355 22.72 -17.22 -10.98
N SER A 356 22.93 -16.01 -10.47
CA SER A 356 23.26 -15.78 -9.05
C SER A 356 22.16 -16.30 -8.11
N GLY A 357 20.89 -16.10 -8.48
CA GLY A 357 19.74 -16.67 -7.76
C GLY A 357 19.73 -18.19 -7.80
N LEU A 358 20.00 -18.81 -8.96
CA LEU A 358 20.06 -20.28 -9.11
C LEU A 358 21.28 -20.89 -8.38
N ILE A 359 22.44 -20.24 -8.42
CA ILE A 359 23.65 -20.64 -7.67
C ILE A 359 23.36 -20.65 -6.18
N THR A 360 22.77 -19.56 -5.68
CA THR A 360 22.36 -19.45 -4.27
C THR A 360 21.37 -20.57 -3.90
N ARG A 361 20.46 -20.96 -4.81
CA ARG A 361 19.55 -22.10 -4.60
C ARG A 361 20.30 -23.44 -4.59
N ALA A 362 21.24 -23.64 -5.50
CA ALA A 362 22.07 -24.84 -5.56
C ALA A 362 22.82 -25.06 -4.24
N ASP A 363 23.54 -24.04 -3.78
CA ASP A 363 24.30 -24.07 -2.53
C ASP A 363 23.42 -24.36 -1.31
N ARG A 364 22.19 -23.84 -1.31
CA ARG A 364 21.21 -24.12 -0.25
C ARG A 364 20.76 -25.58 -0.26
N LYS A 365 20.49 -26.16 -1.42
CA LYS A 365 20.09 -27.57 -1.54
C LYS A 365 21.24 -28.52 -1.16
N ARG A 366 22.49 -28.17 -1.51
CA ARG A 366 23.69 -28.89 -1.05
C ARG A 366 23.78 -28.94 0.47
N LYS A 367 23.58 -27.79 1.14
CA LYS A 367 23.62 -27.69 2.61
C LYS A 367 22.61 -28.57 3.33
N VAL A 368 21.50 -28.92 2.69
CA VAL A 368 20.47 -29.81 3.27
C VAL A 368 20.58 -31.25 2.75
N GLY A 369 21.71 -31.62 2.16
CA GLY A 369 22.05 -32.99 1.78
C GLY A 369 21.38 -33.50 0.50
N TRP A 370 20.88 -32.61 -0.38
CA TRP A 370 20.40 -33.05 -1.70
C TRP A 370 21.58 -33.52 -2.55
N SER A 371 21.37 -34.56 -3.35
CA SER A 371 22.37 -35.00 -4.33
C SER A 371 22.46 -34.01 -5.49
N GLU A 372 23.64 -33.88 -6.10
CA GLU A 372 23.83 -32.99 -7.26
C GLU A 372 22.84 -33.30 -8.40
N ARG A 373 22.46 -34.57 -8.58
CA ARG A 373 21.43 -34.94 -9.56
C ARG A 373 20.08 -34.25 -9.27
N PHE A 374 19.57 -34.38 -8.05
CA PHE A 374 18.29 -33.74 -7.68
C PHE A 374 18.37 -32.23 -7.66
N ILE A 375 19.54 -31.66 -7.33
CA ILE A 375 19.79 -30.23 -7.41
C ILE A 375 19.67 -29.76 -8.86
N ASN A 376 20.33 -30.44 -9.79
CA ASN A 376 20.29 -30.10 -11.21
C ASN A 376 18.88 -30.22 -11.79
N GLU A 377 18.15 -31.30 -11.48
CA GLU A 377 16.76 -31.47 -11.90
C GLU A 377 15.86 -30.34 -11.37
N TYR A 378 16.01 -29.96 -10.09
CA TYR A 378 15.28 -28.85 -9.48
C TYR A 378 15.63 -27.48 -10.09
N LEU A 379 16.92 -27.20 -10.34
CA LEU A 379 17.36 -25.95 -10.96
C LEU A 379 16.86 -25.83 -12.39
N GLN A 380 16.81 -26.95 -13.13
CA GLN A 380 16.25 -26.99 -14.48
C GLN A 380 14.75 -26.69 -14.48
N ASP A 381 13.96 -27.29 -13.59
CA ASP A 381 12.53 -26.96 -13.41
C ASP A 381 12.33 -25.47 -13.07
N LYS A 382 13.15 -24.93 -12.17
CA LYS A 382 13.07 -23.51 -11.79
C LYS A 382 13.43 -22.57 -12.92
N ARG A 383 14.48 -22.89 -13.69
CA ARG A 383 14.87 -22.13 -14.88
C ARG A 383 13.74 -22.14 -15.92
N GLN A 384 13.11 -23.30 -16.15
CA GLN A 384 11.96 -23.41 -17.06
C GLN A 384 10.76 -22.57 -16.59
N LYS A 385 10.44 -22.58 -15.30
CA LYS A 385 9.36 -21.75 -14.73
C LYS A 385 9.65 -20.26 -14.86
N ILE A 386 10.86 -19.81 -14.53
CA ILE A 386 11.27 -18.42 -14.69
C ILE A 386 11.11 -17.97 -16.14
N ILE A 387 11.63 -18.76 -17.09
CA ILE A 387 11.50 -18.50 -18.52
C ILE A 387 10.02 -18.41 -18.93
N TYR A 388 9.19 -19.37 -18.50
CA TYR A 388 7.75 -19.37 -18.77
C TYR A 388 7.07 -18.08 -18.28
N PHE A 389 7.33 -17.65 -17.04
CA PHE A 389 6.73 -16.43 -16.48
C PHE A 389 7.24 -15.17 -17.17
N LEU A 390 8.52 -15.10 -17.57
CA LEU A 390 9.03 -13.97 -18.33
C LEU A 390 8.35 -13.85 -19.71
N TYR A 391 8.15 -14.97 -20.41
CA TYR A 391 7.39 -14.97 -21.66
C TYR A 391 5.94 -14.49 -21.44
N LYS A 392 5.28 -14.98 -20.39
CA LYS A 392 3.93 -14.55 -20.03
C LYS A 392 3.88 -13.06 -19.66
N LEU A 393 4.90 -12.54 -18.98
CA LEU A 393 5.02 -11.11 -18.67
C LEU A 393 5.13 -10.26 -19.94
N ALA A 394 5.95 -10.67 -20.89
CA ALA A 394 6.09 -9.96 -22.17
C ALA A 394 4.78 -9.98 -22.97
N GLU A 395 4.10 -11.13 -23.02
CA GLU A 395 2.79 -11.28 -23.67
C GLU A 395 1.73 -10.36 -23.03
N ASN A 396 1.58 -10.43 -21.70
CA ASN A 396 0.61 -9.60 -20.96
C ASN A 396 0.96 -8.11 -21.05
N LYS A 397 2.24 -7.74 -21.07
CA LYS A 397 2.67 -6.34 -21.28
C LYS A 397 2.18 -5.83 -22.65
N LYS A 398 2.32 -6.64 -23.70
CA LYS A 398 1.84 -6.30 -25.05
C LYS A 398 0.32 -6.20 -25.12
N GLU A 399 -0.41 -7.11 -24.46
CA GLU A 399 -1.87 -7.04 -24.38
C GLU A 399 -2.33 -5.78 -23.62
N LEU A 400 -1.68 -5.46 -22.50
CA LEU A 400 -1.93 -4.25 -21.72
C LEU A 400 -1.64 -2.98 -22.53
N GLU A 401 -0.52 -2.93 -23.26
CA GLU A 401 -0.19 -1.83 -24.18
C GLU A 401 -1.25 -1.66 -25.27
N THR A 402 -1.76 -2.76 -25.80
CA THR A 402 -2.82 -2.74 -26.83
C THR A 402 -4.12 -2.20 -26.25
N ALA A 403 -4.57 -2.72 -25.10
CA ALA A 403 -5.76 -2.25 -24.42
C ALA A 403 -5.65 -0.76 -24.02
N ARG A 404 -4.45 -0.32 -23.60
CA ARG A 404 -4.18 1.11 -23.34
C ARG A 404 -4.35 1.94 -24.61
N LYS A 405 -3.73 1.52 -25.72
CA LYS A 405 -3.83 2.26 -27.00
C LYS A 405 -5.27 2.36 -27.48
N GLU A 406 -6.08 1.32 -27.29
CA GLU A 406 -7.53 1.35 -27.57
C GLU A 406 -8.26 2.34 -26.66
N LEU A 407 -8.06 2.23 -25.33
CA LEU A 407 -8.68 3.10 -24.33
C LEU A 407 -8.42 4.58 -24.60
N VAL A 408 -7.19 4.90 -25.03
CA VAL A 408 -6.77 6.27 -25.27
C VAL A 408 -6.94 6.70 -26.74
N GLY A 409 -7.48 5.80 -27.57
CA GLY A 409 -7.78 6.02 -28.98
C GLY A 409 -6.55 6.26 -29.86
N GLU A 410 -5.38 5.73 -29.49
CA GLU A 410 -4.13 5.78 -30.28
C GLU A 410 -4.16 4.82 -31.48
N ASN A 411 -5.06 3.82 -31.48
CA ASN A 411 -5.22 2.84 -32.57
C ASN A 411 -6.16 3.30 -33.70
N VAL A 412 -6.77 4.48 -33.60
CA VAL A 412 -7.62 5.01 -34.67
C VAL A 412 -6.71 5.60 -35.74
N GLN A 413 -6.47 4.86 -36.82
CA GLN A 413 -6.03 5.47 -38.07
C GLN A 413 -7.05 6.56 -38.42
N LEU A 414 -6.57 7.81 -38.48
CA LEU A 414 -7.38 8.97 -38.82
C LEU A 414 -7.83 8.83 -40.27
N GLU A 415 -8.94 8.13 -40.51
CA GLU A 415 -9.75 8.38 -41.69
C GLU A 415 -10.28 9.81 -41.57
N GLU A 416 -9.98 10.62 -42.58
CA GLU A 416 -10.40 12.02 -42.71
C GLU A 416 -11.93 12.11 -42.72
N GLY A 417 -12.52 12.21 -41.54
CA GLY A 417 -13.95 12.40 -41.37
C GLY A 417 -14.22 13.09 -40.05
N GLU A 418 -14.88 14.24 -40.10
CA GLU A 418 -15.24 15.06 -38.96
C GLU A 418 -15.94 14.23 -37.86
N HIS A 419 -15.19 13.88 -36.82
CA HIS A 419 -15.77 13.42 -35.57
C HIS A 419 -15.58 14.46 -34.49
N LYS A 420 -16.72 14.96 -34.00
CA LYS A 420 -16.85 15.64 -32.73
C LYS A 420 -16.05 14.85 -31.70
N ARG A 421 -14.96 15.44 -31.18
CA ARG A 421 -14.20 14.91 -30.05
C ARG A 421 -15.18 14.71 -28.89
N THR A 422 -15.70 13.51 -28.73
CA THR A 422 -16.41 13.13 -27.52
C THR A 422 -15.34 12.86 -26.47
N ASN A 423 -15.25 13.72 -25.45
CA ASN A 423 -14.37 13.54 -24.29
C ASN A 423 -14.79 12.35 -23.39
N LYS A 424 -15.63 11.44 -23.90
CA LYS A 424 -16.20 10.34 -23.13
C LYS A 424 -15.31 9.12 -23.33
N ILE A 425 -14.78 8.60 -22.22
CA ILE A 425 -14.04 7.34 -22.17
C ILE A 425 -15.01 6.20 -22.51
N ASP A 426 -14.60 5.31 -23.40
CA ASP A 426 -15.36 4.10 -23.72
C ASP A 426 -15.30 3.12 -22.55
N GLU A 427 -16.48 2.73 -22.04
CA GLU A 427 -16.60 1.87 -20.87
C GLU A 427 -16.06 0.47 -21.15
N GLU A 428 -16.27 -0.04 -22.37
CA GLU A 428 -15.79 -1.36 -22.77
C GLU A 428 -14.26 -1.38 -22.87
N ALA A 429 -13.67 -0.36 -23.50
CA ALA A 429 -12.22 -0.21 -23.56
C ALA A 429 -11.58 -0.04 -22.17
N TRP A 430 -12.27 0.63 -21.24
CA TRP A 430 -11.82 0.76 -19.86
C TRP A 430 -11.83 -0.58 -19.13
N GLU A 431 -12.93 -1.32 -19.19
CA GLU A 431 -13.04 -2.65 -18.56
C GLU A 431 -12.00 -3.63 -19.13
N LYS A 432 -11.74 -3.57 -20.44
CA LYS A 432 -10.67 -4.33 -21.09
C LYS A 432 -9.30 -3.93 -20.55
N TYR A 433 -8.99 -2.65 -20.43
CA TYR A 433 -7.72 -2.16 -19.89
C TYR A 433 -7.50 -2.62 -18.44
N ILE A 434 -8.50 -2.47 -17.57
CA ILE A 434 -8.41 -2.92 -16.17
C ILE A 434 -8.20 -4.43 -16.08
N THR A 435 -8.94 -5.21 -16.88
CA THR A 435 -8.80 -6.66 -16.94
C THR A 435 -7.37 -7.06 -17.34
N GLN A 436 -6.81 -6.39 -18.33
CA GLN A 436 -5.43 -6.61 -18.77
C GLN A 436 -4.40 -6.19 -17.72
N LYS A 437 -4.64 -5.07 -17.02
CA LYS A 437 -3.77 -4.61 -15.94
C LYS A 437 -3.72 -5.64 -14.79
N LYS A 438 -4.87 -6.21 -14.42
CA LYS A 438 -4.95 -7.31 -13.45
C LYS A 438 -4.19 -8.55 -13.89
N GLY A 439 -4.36 -8.95 -15.15
CA GLY A 439 -3.64 -10.09 -15.72
C GLY A 439 -2.13 -9.89 -15.62
N TYR A 440 -1.67 -8.71 -16.03
CA TYR A 440 -0.26 -8.32 -15.91
C TYR A 440 0.23 -8.32 -14.45
N ALA A 441 -0.51 -7.70 -13.53
CA ALA A 441 -0.17 -7.66 -12.11
C ALA A 441 -0.10 -9.06 -11.48
N TYR A 442 -1.02 -9.95 -11.83
CA TYR A 442 -1.02 -11.34 -11.38
C TYR A 442 0.20 -12.12 -11.88
N VAL A 443 0.53 -12.00 -13.17
CA VAL A 443 1.72 -12.65 -13.73
C VAL A 443 2.99 -12.09 -13.10
N LYS A 444 3.05 -10.78 -12.84
CA LYS A 444 4.14 -10.12 -12.09
C LYS A 444 4.28 -10.71 -10.70
N LYS A 445 3.19 -10.85 -9.95
CA LYS A 445 3.18 -11.55 -8.65
C LYS A 445 3.74 -12.97 -8.79
N CYS A 446 3.21 -13.80 -9.69
CA CYS A 446 3.69 -15.18 -9.85
C CYS A 446 5.17 -15.25 -10.23
N PHE A 447 5.65 -14.32 -11.05
CA PHE A 447 7.06 -14.20 -11.37
C PHE A 447 7.91 -13.92 -10.12
N TYR A 448 7.50 -12.92 -9.32
CA TYR A 448 8.14 -12.64 -8.03
C TYR A 448 8.10 -13.84 -7.09
N GLU A 449 6.99 -14.55 -6.99
CA GLU A 449 6.89 -15.76 -6.17
C GLU A 449 7.88 -16.84 -6.65
N ASN A 450 8.03 -17.05 -7.95
CA ASN A 450 8.97 -18.04 -8.46
C ASN A 450 10.44 -17.63 -8.25
N ILE A 451 10.72 -16.34 -8.11
CA ILE A 451 12.04 -15.83 -7.73
C ILE A 451 12.26 -15.92 -6.21
N ILE A 452 11.28 -15.51 -5.40
CA ILE A 452 11.41 -15.25 -3.96
C ILE A 452 10.98 -16.45 -3.08
N PHE A 453 9.90 -17.18 -3.42
CA PHE A 453 9.23 -18.08 -2.46
C PHE A 453 9.94 -19.40 -2.14
N ASP A 454 10.94 -19.83 -2.90
CA ASP A 454 11.76 -21.00 -2.51
C ASP A 454 12.71 -20.72 -1.33
N ARG A 455 12.77 -19.47 -0.84
CA ARG A 455 13.42 -19.17 0.44
C ARG A 455 12.64 -19.71 1.65
N LYS A 456 11.30 -19.77 1.59
CA LYS A 456 10.44 -20.10 2.75
C LYS A 456 10.32 -21.60 3.06
N PHE A 457 10.41 -22.47 2.04
CA PHE A 457 10.00 -23.88 2.14
C PHE A 457 10.99 -24.81 2.88
N LEU A 458 12.24 -24.38 3.14
CA LEU A 458 13.28 -25.24 3.74
C LEU A 458 13.73 -24.80 5.15
N ILE A 459 13.33 -23.62 5.61
CA ILE A 459 13.67 -23.14 6.97
C ILE A 459 12.78 -23.80 8.03
N PHE A 460 11.60 -24.31 7.64
CA PHE A 460 10.77 -25.13 8.52
C PHE A 460 11.48 -26.42 9.01
N LYS A 461 12.56 -26.85 8.34
CA LYS A 461 13.35 -28.04 8.74
C LYS A 461 14.55 -27.75 9.64
N ASN A 462 14.97 -26.49 9.80
CA ASN A 462 16.14 -26.09 10.61
C ASN A 462 15.75 -25.34 11.90
N ILE A 463 14.44 -25.18 12.17
CA ILE A 463 13.88 -24.57 13.40
C ILE A 463 13.11 -25.62 14.24
N GLN A 464 13.03 -26.87 13.76
CA GLN A 464 12.80 -28.06 14.60
C GLN A 464 14.16 -28.67 14.90
#